data_AF-A0A1V5FGJ5-F1
#
_entry.id   AF-A0A1V5FGJ5-F1
#
_cell.length_a   1.000
_cell.length_b   1.000
_cell.length_c   1.000
_cell.angle_alpha   90.00
_cell.angle_beta   90.00
_cell.angle_gamma   90.00
#
_symmetry.space_group_name_H-M   'P 1'
#
loop_
_entity.id
_entity.type
_entity.pdbx_description
1 polymer ?
#
loop_
_entity_poly.entity_id
_entity_poly.type
_entity_poly.pdbx_seq_one_letter_code
_entity_poly.pdbx_strand_id
1 'polypeptide(L)'
;MQWLERQPRRRARPWESLPGARSVVCVAAAYAARSASEGDPALSPGEGRVARYARGGDYHEAMDGPLRELERWIVRNGGGGHDGECAAKRFCDTGPLLERWFAQSAGLGFIGRHGLLITPRHGSWVALGAIATTAAFEPDAPGEGTCGRCRRCLEACPTGAFAEPGVLDARRCISNLTIERRGAFSAKEAAWLGEWIFGCDVCQEVCPYNKKGAEPAFAALGETRFAGGRFPLGRPAEIASNRAFELEFAGSPLLRPRLNGMRRNSAAVAENRSEQDT
;
A
#
# COMPACT_ATOMS: atom_id res chain seq x y z
N MET A 1 -12.71 -1.62 11.04
CA MET A 1 -11.50 -2.45 11.18
C MET A 1 -11.76 -3.92 11.56
N GLN A 2 -13.01 -4.36 11.73
CA GLN A 2 -13.33 -5.77 12.02
C GLN A 2 -12.70 -6.79 11.04
N TRP A 3 -12.36 -6.41 9.81
CA TRP A 3 -11.72 -7.32 8.84
C TRP A 3 -10.34 -7.85 9.28
N LEU A 4 -9.52 -7.05 9.98
CA LEU A 4 -8.22 -7.51 10.49
C LEU A 4 -8.39 -8.57 11.59
N GLU A 5 -9.37 -8.38 12.47
CA GLU A 5 -9.69 -9.24 13.62
C GLU A 5 -10.44 -10.53 13.24
N ARG A 6 -11.06 -10.58 12.06
CA ARG A 6 -11.93 -11.71 11.66
C ARG A 6 -11.20 -13.04 11.47
N GLN A 7 -9.91 -13.05 11.12
CA GLN A 7 -9.22 -14.28 10.71
C GLN A 7 -7.73 -14.36 11.12
N PRO A 8 -7.36 -14.09 12.39
CA PRO A 8 -5.96 -13.99 12.82
C PRO A 8 -5.12 -15.24 12.49
N ARG A 9 -5.72 -16.44 12.60
CA ARG A 9 -5.06 -17.70 12.24
C ARG A 9 -4.68 -17.76 10.76
N ARG A 10 -5.60 -17.41 9.86
CA ARG A 10 -5.34 -17.40 8.41
C ARG A 10 -4.28 -16.38 7.98
N ARG A 11 -4.05 -15.35 8.81
CA ARG A 11 -3.02 -14.33 8.54
C ARG A 11 -1.61 -14.82 8.86
N ALA A 12 -1.47 -15.62 9.91
CA ALA A 12 -0.18 -16.11 10.39
C ALA A 12 0.18 -17.51 9.85
N ARG A 13 -0.81 -18.27 9.37
CA ARG A 13 -0.66 -19.69 9.01
C ARG A 13 -1.02 -19.92 7.54
N PRO A 14 -0.01 -20.06 6.65
CA PRO A 14 -0.24 -20.27 5.22
C PRO A 14 -1.10 -21.51 4.93
N TRP A 15 -0.97 -22.56 5.76
CA TRP A 15 -1.70 -23.81 5.60
C TRP A 15 -3.22 -23.71 5.82
N GLU A 16 -3.70 -22.65 6.48
CA GLU A 16 -5.14 -22.37 6.59
C GLU A 16 -5.72 -21.84 5.27
N SER A 17 -4.88 -21.35 4.37
CA SER A 17 -5.28 -20.87 3.04
C SER A 17 -4.93 -21.85 1.92
N LEU A 18 -3.91 -22.69 2.12
CA LEU A 18 -3.48 -23.77 1.23
C LEU A 18 -3.06 -24.99 2.09
N PRO A 19 -3.93 -26.00 2.29
CA PRO A 19 -3.57 -27.19 3.06
C PRO A 19 -2.25 -27.81 2.58
N GLY A 20 -1.36 -28.15 3.52
CA GLY A 20 -0.04 -28.69 3.21
C GLY A 20 1.02 -27.65 2.81
N ALA A 21 0.73 -26.34 2.88
CA ALA A 21 1.74 -25.31 2.65
C ALA A 21 2.93 -25.45 3.61
N ARG A 22 4.15 -25.50 3.05
CA ARG A 22 5.42 -25.66 3.75
C ARG A 22 6.31 -24.42 3.64
N SER A 23 6.15 -23.64 2.58
CA SER A 23 6.96 -22.43 2.33
C SER A 23 6.08 -21.27 1.88
N VAL A 24 6.60 -20.04 2.05
CA VAL A 24 6.04 -18.82 1.46
C VAL A 24 7.13 -18.09 0.70
N VAL A 25 6.96 -17.94 -0.61
CA VAL A 25 7.83 -17.13 -1.46
C VAL A 25 7.30 -15.70 -1.45
N CYS A 26 8.12 -14.73 -1.05
CA CYS A 26 7.74 -13.32 -1.00
C CYS A 26 8.44 -12.53 -2.11
N VAL A 27 7.74 -11.54 -2.66
CA VAL A 27 8.28 -10.61 -3.65
C VAL A 27 7.97 -9.18 -3.27
N ALA A 28 8.84 -8.25 -3.66
CA ALA A 28 8.65 -6.81 -3.49
C ALA A 28 8.87 -6.12 -4.84
N ALA A 29 7.91 -5.30 -5.26
CA ALA A 29 7.97 -4.53 -6.51
C ALA A 29 7.96 -3.04 -6.21
N ALA A 30 9.01 -2.33 -6.62
CA ALA A 30 9.09 -0.89 -6.46
C ALA A 30 8.03 -0.15 -7.29
N TYR A 31 7.48 0.95 -6.75
CA TYR A 31 6.47 1.76 -7.45
C TYR A 31 6.78 3.27 -7.54
N ALA A 32 7.80 3.80 -6.85
CA ALA A 32 7.97 5.25 -6.71
C ALA A 32 9.18 5.85 -7.46
N ALA A 33 8.90 6.34 -8.68
CA ALA A 33 9.86 6.90 -9.63
C ALA A 33 10.44 8.31 -9.32
N ARG A 34 10.37 8.80 -8.07
CA ARG A 34 10.95 10.11 -7.72
C ARG A 34 11.79 10.00 -6.45
N SER A 35 12.99 10.58 -6.48
CA SER A 35 13.82 10.66 -5.29
C SER A 35 13.13 11.51 -4.22
N ALA A 36 13.23 11.09 -2.95
CA ALA A 36 12.70 11.91 -1.85
C ALA A 36 13.40 13.28 -1.75
N SER A 37 14.56 13.47 -2.39
CA SER A 37 15.24 14.76 -2.52
C SER A 37 14.52 15.75 -3.44
N GLU A 38 13.72 15.29 -4.40
CA GLU A 38 12.98 16.18 -5.31
C GLU A 38 11.60 16.57 -4.78
N GLY A 39 11.12 15.88 -3.73
CA GLY A 39 9.77 16.08 -3.19
C GLY A 39 8.67 15.87 -4.23
N ASP A 40 7.43 16.11 -3.81
CA ASP A 40 6.35 16.36 -4.76
C ASP A 40 6.28 17.86 -5.09
N PRO A 41 5.81 18.22 -6.29
CA PRO A 41 5.54 19.62 -6.61
C PRO A 41 4.46 20.20 -5.70
N ALA A 42 4.45 21.53 -5.59
CA ALA A 42 3.37 22.28 -4.94
C ALA A 42 2.02 22.03 -5.64
N LEU A 43 0.96 22.05 -4.85
CA LEU A 43 -0.42 21.97 -5.35
C LEU A 43 -0.92 23.36 -5.75
N SER A 44 -1.62 23.44 -6.87
CA SER A 44 -2.35 24.64 -7.28
C SER A 44 -3.67 24.77 -6.49
N PRO A 45 -4.32 25.94 -6.53
CA PRO A 45 -5.69 26.08 -6.02
C PRO A 45 -6.63 25.06 -6.69
N GLY A 46 -7.49 24.42 -5.90
CA GLY A 46 -8.41 23.39 -6.38
C GLY A 46 -7.79 22.01 -6.62
N GLU A 47 -6.51 21.80 -6.27
CA GLU A 47 -5.85 20.49 -6.32
C GLU A 47 -5.67 19.87 -4.92
N GLY A 48 -5.75 18.54 -4.87
CA GLY A 48 -5.40 17.70 -3.73
C GLY A 48 -4.30 16.69 -4.07
N ARG A 49 -3.80 15.98 -3.05
CA ARG A 49 -2.69 15.04 -3.13
C ARG A 49 -3.12 13.58 -3.13
N VAL A 50 -2.49 12.79 -3.99
CA VAL A 50 -2.65 11.33 -4.10
C VAL A 50 -1.34 10.64 -3.73
N ALA A 51 -1.43 9.60 -2.87
CA ALA A 51 -0.28 8.79 -2.48
C ALA A 51 0.38 8.10 -3.69
N ARG A 52 1.71 7.97 -3.65
CA ARG A 52 2.58 7.51 -4.75
C ARG A 52 2.15 6.17 -5.33
N TYR A 53 1.76 5.22 -4.48
CA TYR A 53 1.34 3.89 -4.94
C TYR A 53 0.06 3.91 -5.79
N ALA A 54 -0.71 5.00 -5.76
CA ALA A 54 -1.98 5.16 -6.47
C ALA A 54 -1.88 6.10 -7.67
N ARG A 55 -0.68 6.55 -8.03
CA ARG A 55 -0.45 7.47 -9.17
C ARG A 55 -0.36 6.76 -10.51
N GLY A 56 -0.23 5.44 -10.50
CA GLY A 56 -0.19 4.58 -11.67
C GLY A 56 -1.45 3.72 -11.84
N GLY A 57 -1.24 2.56 -12.45
CA GLY A 57 -2.21 1.46 -12.45
C GLY A 57 -2.36 0.82 -11.07
N ASP A 58 -3.42 0.05 -10.90
CA ASP A 58 -3.63 -0.71 -9.68
C ASP A 58 -2.53 -1.77 -9.50
N TYR A 59 -1.81 -1.70 -8.38
CA TYR A 59 -0.74 -2.64 -8.09
C TYR A 59 -1.24 -4.08 -7.99
N HIS A 60 -2.52 -4.30 -7.64
CA HIS A 60 -3.11 -5.64 -7.65
C HIS A 60 -3.09 -6.24 -9.06
N GLU A 61 -3.44 -5.44 -10.06
CA GLU A 61 -3.45 -5.85 -11.47
C GLU A 61 -2.02 -5.95 -12.01
N ALA A 62 -1.16 -4.97 -11.70
CA ALA A 62 0.25 -4.98 -12.12
C ALA A 62 1.03 -6.18 -11.56
N MET A 63 0.70 -6.63 -10.36
CA MET A 63 1.34 -7.78 -9.71
C MET A 63 0.74 -9.14 -10.14
N ASP A 64 -0.51 -9.19 -10.63
CA ASP A 64 -1.17 -10.48 -10.92
C ASP A 64 -0.39 -11.30 -11.95
N GLY A 65 -0.02 -10.70 -13.08
CA GLY A 65 0.72 -11.37 -14.15
C GLY A 65 2.03 -11.99 -13.69
N PRO A 66 2.99 -11.20 -13.16
CA PRO A 66 4.25 -11.71 -12.63
C PRO A 66 4.08 -12.76 -11.53
N LEU A 67 3.15 -12.54 -10.58
CA LEU A 67 2.88 -13.53 -9.53
C LEU A 67 2.35 -14.83 -10.12
N ARG A 68 1.45 -14.76 -11.12
CA ARG A 68 0.88 -15.94 -11.79
C ARG A 68 1.94 -16.75 -12.52
N GLU A 69 2.88 -16.07 -13.15
CA GLU A 69 4.01 -16.72 -13.80
C GLU A 69 4.89 -17.45 -12.79
N LEU A 70 5.23 -16.80 -11.67
CA LEU A 70 6.00 -17.40 -10.59
C LEU A 70 5.27 -18.59 -9.95
N GLU A 71 3.97 -18.48 -9.70
CA GLU A 71 3.13 -19.58 -9.19
C GLU A 71 3.17 -20.80 -10.13
N ARG A 72 2.96 -20.59 -11.43
CA ARG A 72 3.06 -21.69 -12.42
C ARG A 72 4.47 -22.27 -12.47
N TRP A 73 5.50 -21.45 -12.33
CA TRP A 73 6.86 -21.94 -12.27
C TRP A 73 7.10 -22.82 -11.03
N ILE A 74 6.64 -22.39 -9.84
CA ILE A 74 6.74 -23.16 -8.59
C ILE A 74 5.98 -24.49 -8.71
N VAL A 75 4.76 -24.48 -9.26
CA VAL A 75 3.98 -25.72 -9.46
C VAL A 75 4.70 -26.69 -10.39
N ARG A 76 5.28 -26.20 -11.49
CA ARG A 76 6.00 -27.05 -12.46
C ARG A 76 7.32 -27.61 -11.94
N ASN A 77 8.04 -26.88 -11.09
CA ASN A 77 9.42 -27.22 -10.70
C ASN A 77 9.58 -27.63 -9.23
N GLY A 78 8.61 -27.33 -8.37
CA GLY A 78 8.70 -27.53 -6.92
C GLY A 78 8.45 -28.96 -6.43
N GLY A 79 8.03 -29.88 -7.32
CA GLY A 79 7.68 -31.27 -6.99
C GLY A 79 8.86 -32.24 -6.89
N GLY A 80 10.07 -31.77 -6.58
CA GLY A 80 11.31 -32.54 -6.65
C GLY A 80 11.32 -33.90 -5.94
N GLY A 81 10.85 -34.97 -6.62
CA GLY A 81 11.10 -36.37 -6.27
C GLY A 81 10.13 -37.03 -5.28
N HIS A 82 8.97 -36.44 -4.96
CA HIS A 82 7.93 -37.10 -4.18
C HIS A 82 6.63 -37.21 -4.98
N ASP A 83 5.92 -38.33 -4.80
CA ASP A 83 4.73 -38.76 -5.55
C ASP A 83 3.48 -37.85 -5.43
N GLY A 84 3.64 -36.57 -5.07
CA GLY A 84 2.55 -35.62 -4.86
C GLY A 84 2.63 -34.39 -5.77
N GLU A 85 1.47 -33.91 -6.22
CA GLU A 85 1.34 -32.67 -6.99
C GLU A 85 1.75 -31.45 -6.14
N CYS A 86 2.67 -30.63 -6.66
CA CYS A 86 3.02 -29.34 -6.05
C CYS A 86 1.85 -28.36 -6.19
N ALA A 87 1.40 -27.77 -5.09
CA ALA A 87 0.35 -26.77 -5.10
C ALA A 87 0.90 -25.41 -4.62
N ALA A 88 0.32 -24.34 -5.15
CA ALA A 88 0.68 -22.98 -4.79
C ALA A 88 -0.55 -22.07 -4.78
N LYS A 89 -0.47 -20.98 -4.01
CA LYS A 89 -1.53 -19.98 -3.89
C LYS A 89 -0.95 -18.59 -3.68
N ARG A 90 -1.27 -17.69 -4.61
CA ARG A 90 -0.84 -16.29 -4.62
C ARG A 90 -1.67 -15.38 -3.71
N PHE A 91 -1.03 -14.35 -3.18
CA PHE A 91 -1.62 -13.28 -2.36
C PHE A 91 -1.00 -11.92 -2.75
N CYS A 92 -1.84 -10.89 -2.74
CA CYS A 92 -1.47 -9.48 -2.92
C CYS A 92 -2.57 -8.62 -2.28
N ASP A 93 -2.35 -8.14 -1.04
CA ASP A 93 -3.16 -7.23 -0.17
C ASP A 93 -4.59 -7.69 0.17
N THR A 94 -5.30 -8.25 -0.81
CA THR A 94 -6.66 -8.79 -0.70
C THR A 94 -6.74 -10.14 0.03
N GLY A 95 -5.59 -10.76 0.28
CA GLY A 95 -5.46 -12.04 0.97
C GLY A 95 -5.52 -11.94 2.50
N PRO A 96 -5.72 -13.06 3.21
CA PRO A 96 -5.61 -13.05 4.67
C PRO A 96 -4.15 -12.95 5.14
N LEU A 97 -3.19 -13.42 4.35
CA LEU A 97 -1.77 -13.55 4.73
C LEU A 97 -1.17 -12.20 5.11
N LEU A 98 -0.43 -12.12 6.21
CA LEU A 98 0.21 -10.87 6.65
C LEU A 98 1.53 -10.65 5.90
N GLU A 99 1.48 -10.13 4.66
CA GLU A 99 2.63 -10.15 3.75
C GLU A 99 3.88 -9.45 4.31
N ARG A 100 3.72 -8.36 5.08
CA ARG A 100 4.87 -7.64 5.66
C ARG A 100 5.70 -8.51 6.60
N TRP A 101 5.06 -9.37 7.39
CA TRP A 101 5.76 -10.24 8.33
C TRP A 101 6.47 -11.38 7.60
N PHE A 102 5.82 -11.99 6.60
CA PHE A 102 6.46 -12.99 5.76
C PHE A 102 7.59 -12.41 4.94
N ALA A 103 7.44 -11.20 4.39
CA ALA A 103 8.49 -10.51 3.64
C ALA A 103 9.72 -10.22 4.50
N GLN A 104 9.55 -9.80 5.76
CA GLN A 104 10.68 -9.68 6.69
C GLN A 104 11.31 -11.05 6.97
N SER A 105 10.49 -12.07 7.22
CA SER A 105 10.98 -13.43 7.49
C SER A 105 11.75 -14.04 6.31
N ALA A 106 11.36 -13.68 5.08
CA ALA A 106 11.99 -14.09 3.82
C ALA A 106 13.11 -13.13 3.36
N GLY A 107 13.74 -12.40 4.28
CA GLY A 107 14.95 -11.62 3.94
C GLY A 107 14.73 -10.32 3.16
N LEU A 108 13.51 -9.94 2.79
CA LEU A 108 13.28 -8.78 1.90
C LEU A 108 13.60 -7.43 2.56
N GLY A 109 13.65 -7.37 3.89
CA GLY A 109 13.94 -6.16 4.65
C GLY A 109 13.45 -6.25 6.09
N PHE A 110 13.29 -5.12 6.75
CA PHE A 110 12.81 -5.04 8.13
C PHE A 110 11.58 -4.14 8.23
N ILE A 111 10.70 -4.38 9.22
CA ILE A 111 9.54 -3.52 9.46
C ILE A 111 9.97 -2.27 10.24
N GLY A 112 9.77 -1.10 9.64
CA GLY A 112 10.06 0.19 10.27
C GLY A 112 9.05 0.60 11.34
N ARG A 113 9.35 1.66 12.10
CA ARG A 113 8.42 2.22 13.10
C ARG A 113 7.09 2.73 12.51
N HIS A 114 7.05 3.02 11.21
CA HIS A 114 5.80 3.35 10.51
C HIS A 114 4.99 2.11 10.09
N GLY A 115 5.43 0.89 10.43
CA GLY A 115 4.68 -0.35 10.20
C GLY A 115 4.69 -0.86 8.74
N LEU A 116 5.58 -0.34 7.89
CA LEU A 116 5.80 -0.85 6.53
C LEU A 116 7.16 -1.55 6.45
N LEU A 117 7.30 -2.48 5.51
CA LEU A 117 8.57 -3.11 5.19
C LEU A 117 9.50 -2.07 4.56
N ILE A 118 10.76 -2.06 4.98
CA ILE A 118 11.84 -1.25 4.41
C ILE A 118 12.84 -2.22 3.78
N THR A 119 12.93 -2.19 2.45
CA THR A 119 13.91 -2.96 1.70
C THR A 119 15.25 -2.21 1.61
N PRO A 120 16.40 -2.91 1.52
CA PRO A 120 17.70 -2.26 1.37
C PRO A 120 17.83 -1.41 0.11
N ARG A 121 17.16 -1.79 -0.99
CA ARG A 121 17.30 -1.16 -2.30
C ARG A 121 16.28 -0.05 -2.56
N HIS A 122 15.04 -0.23 -2.13
CA HIS A 122 13.91 0.61 -2.54
C HIS A 122 13.22 1.30 -1.35
N GLY A 123 13.76 1.14 -0.14
CA GLY A 123 13.11 1.62 1.07
C GLY A 123 11.72 0.99 1.22
N SER A 124 10.74 1.78 1.64
CA SER A 124 9.35 1.33 1.81
C SER A 124 8.46 1.52 0.58
N TRP A 125 9.01 2.01 -0.54
CA TRP A 125 8.27 2.24 -1.79
C TRP A 125 8.05 0.97 -2.60
N VAL A 126 7.57 -0.10 -1.95
CA VAL A 126 7.35 -1.41 -2.56
C VAL A 126 5.93 -1.92 -2.32
N ALA A 127 5.34 -2.51 -3.36
CA ALA A 127 4.18 -3.38 -3.24
C ALA A 127 4.66 -4.79 -2.91
N LEU A 128 3.92 -5.51 -2.06
CA LEU A 128 4.28 -6.87 -1.65
C LEU A 128 3.36 -7.90 -2.31
N GLY A 129 3.94 -9.03 -2.69
CA GLY A 129 3.22 -10.23 -3.08
C GLY A 129 3.79 -11.45 -2.35
N ALA A 130 2.96 -12.47 -2.18
CA ALA A 130 3.37 -13.71 -1.53
C ALA A 130 2.74 -14.92 -2.21
N ILE A 131 3.44 -16.06 -2.19
CA ILE A 131 2.97 -17.34 -2.72
C ILE A 131 3.20 -18.41 -1.66
N ALA A 132 2.11 -18.90 -1.05
CA ALA A 132 2.18 -20.08 -0.21
C ALA A 132 2.28 -21.32 -1.11
N THR A 133 3.11 -22.29 -0.76
CA THR A 133 3.30 -23.50 -1.57
C THR A 133 3.56 -24.75 -0.72
N THR A 134 3.18 -25.91 -1.23
CA THR A 134 3.52 -27.22 -0.66
C THR A 134 4.97 -27.63 -0.95
N ALA A 135 5.66 -26.95 -1.86
CA ALA A 135 7.10 -27.11 -2.04
C ALA A 135 7.84 -26.70 -0.77
N ALA A 136 8.87 -27.46 -0.41
CA ALA A 136 9.77 -27.12 0.69
C ALA A 136 11.03 -26.47 0.14
N PHE A 137 11.09 -25.15 0.25
CA PHE A 137 12.29 -24.39 -0.01
C PHE A 137 13.07 -24.22 1.30
N GLU A 138 14.39 -24.17 1.19
CA GLU A 138 15.22 -23.73 2.31
C GLU A 138 14.90 -22.26 2.60
N PRO A 139 14.58 -21.88 3.85
CA PRO A 139 14.23 -20.51 4.19
C PRO A 139 15.45 -19.58 4.13
N ASP A 140 15.23 -18.37 3.63
CA ASP A 140 16.21 -17.29 3.74
C ASP A 140 16.39 -16.84 5.21
N ALA A 141 17.51 -16.18 5.49
CA ALA A 141 17.67 -15.47 6.76
C ALA A 141 16.72 -14.26 6.82
N PRO A 142 16.11 -13.96 7.99
CA PRO A 142 15.27 -12.79 8.14
C PRO A 142 15.99 -11.49 7.78
N GLY A 143 15.27 -10.55 7.17
CA GLY A 143 15.83 -9.30 6.73
C GLY A 143 16.28 -8.44 7.92
N GLU A 144 17.47 -7.89 7.80
CA GLU A 144 18.09 -7.08 8.85
C GLU A 144 17.80 -5.59 8.70
N GLY A 145 17.81 -4.89 9.83
CA GLY A 145 17.76 -3.43 9.87
C GLY A 145 17.17 -2.89 11.16
N THR A 146 17.34 -1.59 11.39
CA THR A 146 16.84 -0.94 12.61
C THR A 146 16.56 0.53 12.36
N CYS A 147 15.46 1.04 12.90
CA CYS A 147 15.26 2.49 12.94
C CYS A 147 16.19 3.18 13.95
N GLY A 148 16.91 2.44 14.80
CA GLY A 148 17.71 2.99 15.88
C GLY A 148 16.88 3.94 16.76
N ARG A 149 17.40 5.15 17.00
CA ARG A 149 16.69 6.22 17.74
C ARG A 149 15.76 7.08 16.86
N CYS A 150 15.67 6.82 15.56
CA CYS A 150 14.85 7.62 14.65
C CYS A 150 13.36 7.55 15.03
N ARG A 151 12.70 8.72 15.06
CA ARG A 151 11.26 8.88 15.34
C ARG A 151 10.52 9.76 14.31
N ARG A 152 11.17 10.13 13.21
CA ARG A 152 10.66 11.09 12.20
C ARG A 152 9.23 10.78 11.73
N CYS A 153 8.93 9.52 11.42
CA CYS A 153 7.60 9.13 10.96
C CYS A 153 6.51 9.25 12.03
N LEU A 154 6.87 9.05 13.30
CA LEU A 154 5.96 9.17 14.43
C LEU A 154 5.67 10.65 14.72
N GLU A 155 6.70 11.49 14.63
CA GLU A 155 6.63 12.94 14.87
C GLU A 155 5.93 13.69 13.72
N ALA A 156 6.16 13.28 12.47
CA ALA A 156 5.57 13.94 11.31
C ALA A 156 4.12 13.52 11.04
N CYS A 157 3.61 12.45 11.67
CA CYS A 157 2.26 11.96 11.42
C CYS A 157 1.22 13.03 11.83
N PRO A 158 0.45 13.63 10.90
CA PRO A 158 -0.36 14.81 11.21
C PRO A 158 -1.45 14.57 12.25
N THR A 159 -1.88 13.32 12.40
CA THR A 159 -2.98 12.93 13.28
C THR A 159 -2.51 12.21 14.54
N GLY A 160 -1.19 12.03 14.71
CA GLY A 160 -0.63 11.20 15.78
C GLY A 160 -1.19 9.78 15.75
N ALA A 161 -1.31 9.18 14.55
CA ALA A 161 -1.93 7.86 14.38
C ALA A 161 -1.11 6.72 14.98
N PHE A 162 0.18 6.92 15.24
CA PHE A 162 1.02 5.89 15.88
C PHE A 162 0.87 5.97 17.39
N ALA A 163 0.20 4.97 17.99
CA ALA A 163 0.10 4.86 19.44
C ALA A 163 1.48 4.57 20.06
N GLU A 164 2.23 3.70 19.40
CA GLU A 164 3.60 3.30 19.74
C GLU A 164 4.38 3.00 18.46
N PRO A 165 5.72 2.92 18.49
CA PRO A 165 6.49 2.52 17.32
C PRO A 165 6.02 1.18 16.74
N GLY A 166 5.60 1.17 15.47
CA GLY A 166 5.08 -0.02 14.78
C GLY A 166 3.58 -0.28 15.01
N VAL A 167 2.92 0.48 15.88
CA VAL A 167 1.50 0.30 16.25
C VAL A 167 0.68 1.49 15.75
N LEU A 168 -0.08 1.26 14.66
CA LEU A 168 -0.90 2.28 14.01
C LEU A 168 -2.38 2.16 14.42
N ASP A 169 -2.96 3.23 14.95
CA ASP A 169 -4.42 3.40 15.06
C ASP A 169 -4.99 3.84 13.69
N ALA A 170 -5.52 2.88 12.93
CA ALA A 170 -6.04 3.18 11.61
C ALA A 170 -7.25 4.14 11.64
N ARG A 171 -7.95 4.31 12.76
CA ARG A 171 -9.06 5.29 12.86
C ARG A 171 -8.57 6.73 12.73
N ARG A 172 -7.28 6.96 12.97
CA ARG A 172 -6.60 8.26 12.82
C ARG A 172 -5.74 8.34 11.58
N CYS A 173 -5.44 7.22 10.94
CA CYS A 173 -4.58 7.20 9.76
C CYS A 173 -5.30 7.81 8.55
N ILE A 174 -4.75 8.88 7.99
CA ILE A 174 -5.31 9.58 6.81
C ILE A 174 -5.51 8.62 5.64
N SER A 175 -4.58 7.68 5.42
CA SER A 175 -4.74 6.64 4.38
C SER A 175 -5.98 5.78 4.62
N ASN A 176 -6.24 5.34 5.86
CA ASN A 176 -7.46 4.58 6.16
C ASN A 176 -8.73 5.44 6.04
N LEU A 177 -8.68 6.69 6.49
CA LEU A 177 -9.80 7.63 6.41
C LEU A 177 -10.21 7.90 4.95
N THR A 178 -9.25 8.11 4.07
CA THR A 178 -9.51 8.40 2.66
C THR A 178 -9.96 7.15 1.87
N ILE A 179 -9.51 5.95 2.25
CA ILE A 179 -9.73 4.72 1.46
C ILE A 179 -10.86 3.84 2.00
N GLU A 180 -10.88 3.58 3.30
CA GLU A 180 -11.69 2.52 3.93
C GLU A 180 -12.84 3.06 4.78
N ARG A 181 -12.69 4.26 5.37
CA ARG A 181 -13.78 4.88 6.12
C ARG A 181 -14.96 5.18 5.21
N ARG A 182 -16.16 4.81 5.65
CA ARG A 182 -17.45 5.09 4.98
C ARG A 182 -18.29 6.07 5.80
N GLY A 183 -19.29 6.68 5.15
CA GLY A 183 -20.16 7.68 5.78
C GLY A 183 -19.49 9.04 5.93
N ALA A 184 -20.20 10.00 6.54
CA ALA A 184 -19.70 11.34 6.78
C ALA A 184 -18.48 11.36 7.72
N PHE A 185 -17.62 12.36 7.53
CA PHE A 185 -16.56 12.68 8.48
C PHE A 185 -17.12 13.54 9.61
N SER A 186 -16.60 13.33 10.82
CA SER A 186 -16.66 14.39 11.84
C SER A 186 -15.78 15.57 11.41
N ALA A 187 -16.01 16.76 11.98
CA ALA A 187 -15.18 17.94 11.71
C ALA A 187 -13.67 17.66 11.92
N LYS A 188 -13.34 16.92 12.98
CA LYS A 188 -11.96 16.52 13.28
C LYS A 188 -11.36 15.61 12.20
N GLU A 189 -12.13 14.66 11.70
CA GLU A 189 -11.66 13.76 10.64
C GLU A 189 -11.49 14.49 9.32
N ALA A 190 -12.38 15.42 8.98
CA ALA A 190 -12.26 16.26 7.79
C ALA A 190 -10.97 17.10 7.85
N ALA A 191 -10.72 17.78 8.96
CA ALA A 191 -9.51 18.58 9.17
C ALA A 191 -8.22 17.76 9.06
N TRP A 192 -8.24 16.51 9.55
CA TRP A 192 -7.08 15.62 9.49
C TRP A 192 -6.63 15.24 8.09
N LEU A 193 -7.49 15.29 7.08
CA LEU A 193 -7.08 14.96 5.70
C LEU A 193 -6.02 15.93 5.18
N GLY A 194 -6.03 17.19 5.63
CA GLY A 194 -5.20 18.24 5.06
C GLY A 194 -5.41 18.32 3.55
N GLU A 195 -4.33 18.13 2.78
CA GLU A 195 -4.35 18.11 1.32
C GLU A 195 -4.60 16.72 0.70
N TRP A 196 -4.70 15.64 1.49
CA TRP A 196 -4.73 14.27 0.97
C TRP A 196 -6.14 13.81 0.60
N ILE A 197 -6.39 13.62 -0.70
CA ILE A 197 -7.68 13.08 -1.19
C ILE A 197 -7.70 11.54 -1.23
N PHE A 198 -6.55 10.90 -1.43
CA PHE A 198 -6.43 9.45 -1.48
C PHE A 198 -5.06 8.97 -0.98
N GLY A 199 -5.06 8.12 0.06
CA GLY A 199 -3.84 7.65 0.70
C GLY A 199 -3.14 8.75 1.51
N CYS A 200 -1.94 8.46 2.02
CA CYS A 200 -1.08 9.43 2.68
C CYS A 200 0.35 8.87 2.74
N ASP A 201 1.33 9.68 2.36
CA ASP A 201 2.74 9.26 2.32
C ASP A 201 3.64 9.93 3.36
N VAL A 202 3.11 10.83 4.20
CA VAL A 202 3.92 11.64 5.14
C VAL A 202 4.90 10.79 5.96
N CYS A 203 4.46 9.64 6.49
CA CYS A 203 5.32 8.76 7.28
C CYS A 203 6.44 8.08 6.47
N GLN A 204 6.24 7.89 5.17
CA GLN A 204 7.21 7.36 4.22
C GLN A 204 8.15 8.46 3.72
N GLU A 205 7.64 9.64 3.41
CA GLU A 205 8.41 10.77 2.86
C GLU A 205 9.50 11.25 3.83
N VAL A 206 9.21 11.28 5.13
CA VAL A 206 10.20 11.64 6.16
C VAL A 206 11.15 10.49 6.53
N CYS A 207 10.92 9.28 6.02
CA CYS A 207 11.70 8.11 6.36
C CYS A 207 13.10 8.19 5.73
N PRO A 208 14.19 8.08 6.52
CA PRO A 208 15.55 8.23 6.00
C PRO A 208 15.96 7.11 5.03
N TYR A 209 15.25 5.99 5.02
CA TYR A 209 15.48 4.88 4.10
C TYR A 209 14.92 5.13 2.69
N ASN A 210 14.05 6.13 2.54
CA ASN A 210 13.40 6.48 1.27
C ASN A 210 14.14 7.57 0.47
N LYS A 211 15.37 7.92 0.88
CA LYS A 211 16.16 9.00 0.26
C LYS A 211 16.44 8.79 -1.22
N LYS A 212 16.73 7.55 -1.61
CA LYS A 212 16.91 7.18 -3.01
C LYS A 212 15.53 6.79 -3.55
N GLY A 213 15.12 7.44 -4.64
CA GLY A 213 13.92 7.02 -5.37
C GLY A 213 14.07 5.58 -5.84
N ALA A 214 12.96 4.93 -6.17
CA ALA A 214 12.97 3.58 -6.66
C ALA A 214 12.36 3.55 -8.07
N GLU A 215 13.14 3.13 -9.06
CA GLU A 215 12.59 2.92 -10.40
C GLU A 215 11.44 1.89 -10.30
N PRO A 216 10.27 2.16 -10.89
CA PRO A 216 9.15 1.24 -10.85
C PRO A 216 9.56 -0.10 -11.45
N ALA A 217 9.23 -1.19 -10.75
CA ALA A 217 9.52 -2.55 -11.23
C ALA A 217 8.80 -2.86 -12.54
N PHE A 218 7.64 -2.24 -12.76
CA PHE A 218 6.83 -2.35 -13.97
C PHE A 218 6.32 -0.98 -14.39
N ALA A 219 6.16 -0.75 -15.70
CA ALA A 219 5.62 0.51 -16.22
C ALA A 219 4.24 0.85 -15.64
N ALA A 220 3.39 -0.16 -15.39
CA ALA A 220 2.07 0.02 -14.78
C ALA A 220 2.12 0.56 -13.35
N LEU A 221 3.19 0.30 -12.59
CA LEU A 221 3.39 0.85 -11.25
C LEU A 221 3.94 2.28 -11.27
N GLY A 222 4.45 2.73 -12.42
CA GLY A 222 4.95 4.09 -12.60
C GLY A 222 3.83 5.14 -12.57
N GLU A 223 4.23 6.40 -12.41
CA GLU A 223 3.34 7.56 -12.34
C GLU A 223 2.76 7.89 -13.73
N THR A 224 1.71 7.15 -14.12
CA THR A 224 1.09 7.23 -15.45
C THR A 224 -0.25 7.98 -15.47
N ARG A 225 -0.86 8.24 -14.30
CA ARG A 225 -2.19 8.87 -14.19
C ARG A 225 -2.19 10.22 -13.50
N PHE A 226 -1.53 10.32 -12.34
CA PHE A 226 -1.55 11.52 -11.51
C PHE A 226 -0.15 12.08 -11.37
N ALA A 227 0.33 12.78 -12.40
CA ALA A 227 1.66 13.37 -12.42
C ALA A 227 1.87 14.39 -11.29
N GLY A 228 2.93 14.21 -10.51
CA GLY A 228 3.20 14.97 -9.29
C GLY A 228 2.23 14.68 -8.14
N GLY A 229 1.43 13.61 -8.24
CA GLY A 229 0.39 13.29 -7.26
C GLY A 229 -0.76 14.30 -7.17
N ARG A 230 -0.96 15.14 -8.18
CA ARG A 230 -2.01 16.16 -8.21
C ARG A 230 -3.35 15.58 -8.68
N PHE A 231 -4.42 15.97 -8.00
CA PHE A 231 -5.78 15.55 -8.35
C PHE A 231 -6.76 16.74 -8.31
N PRO A 232 -7.59 16.96 -9.34
CA PRO A 232 -8.55 18.05 -9.38
C PRO A 232 -9.74 17.81 -8.44
N LEU A 233 -9.88 18.64 -7.40
CA LEU A 233 -10.91 18.49 -6.35
C LEU A 233 -12.35 18.67 -6.86
N GLY A 234 -12.55 19.41 -7.96
CA GLY A 234 -13.87 19.54 -8.58
C GLY A 234 -14.38 18.25 -9.22
N ARG A 235 -13.46 17.38 -9.67
CA ARG A 235 -13.78 16.26 -10.56
C ARG A 235 -14.79 15.26 -9.97
N PRO A 236 -14.69 14.82 -8.69
CA PRO A 236 -15.65 13.87 -8.14
C PRO A 236 -17.09 14.40 -8.10
N ALA A 237 -17.31 15.72 -8.01
CA ALA A 237 -18.65 16.31 -8.02
C ALA A 237 -19.31 16.19 -9.40
N GLU A 238 -18.53 16.36 -10.47
CA GLU A 238 -18.99 16.33 -11.87
C GLU A 238 -19.40 14.93 -12.37
N ILE A 239 -18.90 13.87 -11.73
CA ILE A 239 -19.14 12.49 -12.18
C ILE A 239 -20.59 12.09 -11.89
N ALA A 240 -21.39 11.89 -12.93
CA ALA A 240 -22.84 11.72 -12.82
C ALA A 240 -23.29 10.44 -12.08
N SER A 241 -22.51 9.36 -12.11
CA SER A 241 -22.92 8.06 -11.56
C SER A 241 -21.75 7.19 -11.11
N ASN A 242 -22.03 6.17 -10.29
CA ASN A 242 -21.05 5.15 -9.93
C ASN A 242 -20.47 4.45 -11.17
N ARG A 243 -21.29 4.21 -12.20
CA ARG A 243 -20.81 3.58 -13.43
C ARG A 243 -19.82 4.47 -14.18
N ALA A 244 -20.09 5.78 -14.25
CA ALA A 244 -19.17 6.74 -14.86
C ALA A 244 -17.85 6.81 -14.06
N PHE A 245 -17.93 6.80 -12.73
CA PHE A 245 -16.76 6.74 -11.85
C PHE A 245 -15.91 5.48 -12.08
N GLU A 246 -16.55 4.32 -12.17
CA GLU A 246 -15.89 3.04 -12.43
C GLU A 246 -15.19 3.01 -13.80
N LEU A 247 -15.81 3.60 -14.82
CA LEU A 247 -15.20 3.72 -16.14
C LEU A 247 -14.00 4.66 -16.15
N GLU A 248 -14.11 5.82 -15.50
CA GLU A 248 -13.05 6.82 -15.46
C GLU A 248 -11.81 6.36 -14.69
N PHE A 249 -12.01 5.71 -13.54
CA PHE A 249 -10.93 5.23 -12.67
C PHE A 249 -10.68 3.72 -12.81
N ALA A 250 -11.10 3.10 -13.91
CA ALA A 250 -10.90 1.67 -14.17
C ALA A 250 -9.42 1.27 -14.02
N GLY A 251 -9.13 0.20 -13.28
CA GLY A 251 -7.75 -0.26 -13.03
C GLY A 251 -6.92 0.70 -12.19
N SER A 252 -7.55 1.53 -11.34
CA SER A 252 -6.89 2.41 -10.36
C SER A 252 -7.30 2.04 -8.93
N PRO A 253 -6.39 2.18 -7.93
CA PRO A 253 -6.76 2.02 -6.53
C PRO A 253 -7.86 3.01 -6.07
N LEU A 254 -8.05 4.12 -6.79
CA LEU A 254 -9.06 5.15 -6.48
C LEU A 254 -10.50 4.63 -6.51
N LEU A 255 -10.75 3.45 -7.09
CA LEU A 255 -12.07 2.80 -7.02
C LEU A 255 -12.48 2.40 -5.61
N ARG A 256 -11.51 2.19 -4.70
CA ARG A 256 -11.74 1.63 -3.37
C ARG A 256 -12.71 2.42 -2.49
N PRO A 257 -12.60 3.76 -2.34
CA PRO A 257 -13.56 4.57 -1.59
C PRO A 257 -14.94 4.71 -2.26
N ARG A 258 -15.07 4.36 -3.54
CA ARG A 258 -16.23 4.63 -4.41
C ARG A 258 -16.47 6.13 -4.62
N LEU A 259 -17.38 6.47 -5.54
CA LEU A 259 -17.68 7.86 -5.89
C LEU A 259 -18.07 8.71 -4.66
N ASN A 260 -18.94 8.21 -3.79
CA ASN A 260 -19.36 8.94 -2.60
C ASN A 260 -18.20 9.18 -1.62
N GLY A 261 -17.26 8.23 -1.50
CA GLY A 261 -16.07 8.42 -0.68
C GLY A 261 -15.15 9.48 -1.29
N MET A 262 -14.93 9.46 -2.61
CA MET A 262 -14.13 10.47 -3.30
C MET A 262 -14.75 11.88 -3.19
N ARG A 263 -16.07 12.02 -3.37
CA ARG A 263 -16.78 13.29 -3.18
C ARG A 263 -16.61 13.85 -1.76
N ARG A 264 -16.78 12.98 -0.75
CA ARG A 264 -16.60 13.35 0.66
C ARG A 264 -15.16 13.79 0.93
N ASN A 265 -14.16 13.04 0.45
CA ASN A 265 -12.76 13.41 0.64
C ASN A 265 -12.46 14.73 -0.06
N SER A 266 -12.97 14.93 -1.28
CA SER A 266 -12.76 16.15 -2.06
C SER A 266 -13.31 17.39 -1.37
N ALA A 267 -14.53 17.30 -0.82
CA ALA A 267 -15.14 18.41 -0.08
C ALA A 267 -14.31 18.80 1.15
N ALA A 268 -13.89 17.81 1.95
CA ALA A 268 -13.06 18.06 3.13
C ALA A 268 -11.68 18.68 2.76
N VAL A 269 -11.04 18.17 1.71
CA VAL A 269 -9.74 18.71 1.26
C VAL A 269 -9.90 20.11 0.69
N ALA A 270 -10.97 20.40 -0.05
CA ALA A 270 -11.22 21.74 -0.57
C ALA A 270 -11.40 22.77 0.55
N GLU A 271 -12.14 22.43 1.60
CA GLU A 271 -12.31 23.25 2.81
C GLU A 271 -10.95 23.52 3.48
N ASN A 272 -10.19 22.47 3.79
CA ASN A 272 -8.87 22.59 4.41
C ASN A 272 -7.88 23.44 3.58
N ARG A 273 -7.95 23.36 2.24
CA ARG A 273 -7.07 24.12 1.34
C ARG A 273 -7.46 25.60 1.30
N SER A 274 -8.75 25.92 1.34
CA SER A 274 -9.22 27.32 1.37
C SER A 274 -8.82 28.06 2.65
N GLU A 275 -8.78 27.36 3.79
CA GLU A 275 -8.33 27.91 5.08
C GLU A 275 -6.81 28.14 5.14
N GLN A 276 -6.03 27.50 4.27
CA GLN A 276 -4.58 27.66 4.20
C GLN A 276 -4.14 28.79 3.26
N ASP A 277 -4.99 29.14 2.29
CA ASP A 277 -4.75 30.20 1.31
C ASP A 277 -5.25 31.58 1.81
N THR A 278 -5.79 31.65 3.04
CA THR A 278 -6.25 32.88 3.73
C THR A 278 -5.31 33.31 4.84
#